data_AF-A0A5B7UKA9-F1
#
_entry.id   AF-A0A5B7UKA9-F1
#
_cell.length_a   1.000
_cell.length_b   1.000
_cell.length_c   1.000
_cell.angle_alpha   90.00
_cell.angle_beta   90.00
_cell.angle_gamma   90.00
#
_symmetry.space_group_name_H-M   'P 1'
#
loop_
_entity.id
_entity.type
_entity.pdbx_description
1 polymer ?
#
loop_
_entity_poly.entity_id
_entity_poly.type
_entity_poly.pdbx_seq_one_letter_code
_entity_poly.pdbx_strand_id
1 'polypeptide(L)'
;MAANAQKGITGLWVFESTSEVPTGYTLVHSRLNMNEKGKGRYLAYMREEGAALTNLVLHLAWAQPSRVYRAEQSALNLNEGSPGAGGGHAVPFYLAYTTEAEEGDSEIIDIDVIKATDSPEKGWERIPFNLNSSVAGATPLNLTYLRS
;
A
#
# COMPACT_ATOMS: atom_id res chain seq x y z
N MET A 1 -10.46 -17.79 25.88
CA MET A 1 -9.48 -16.69 25.74
C MET A 1 -10.00 -15.80 24.63
N ALA A 2 -10.41 -14.57 24.94
CA ALA A 2 -10.87 -13.64 23.92
C ALA A 2 -9.68 -13.30 23.02
N ALA A 3 -9.74 -13.70 21.74
CA ALA A 3 -8.83 -13.16 20.75
C ALA A 3 -9.03 -11.64 20.78
N ASN A 4 -7.96 -10.91 21.06
CA ASN A 4 -8.00 -9.46 21.02
C ASN A 4 -8.19 -9.11 19.53
N ALA A 5 -9.44 -8.93 19.10
CA ALA A 5 -9.77 -8.67 17.71
C ALA A 5 -9.11 -7.34 17.31
N GLN A 6 -8.11 -7.42 16.43
CA GLN A 6 -7.43 -6.26 15.91
C GLN A 6 -8.44 -5.44 15.12
N LYS A 7 -8.63 -4.16 15.47
CA LYS A 7 -9.55 -3.28 14.75
C LYS A 7 -9.11 -3.13 13.29
N GLY A 8 -10.08 -3.01 12.38
CA GLY A 8 -9.83 -2.63 11.00
C GLY A 8 -9.06 -1.32 10.86
N ILE A 9 -8.26 -1.25 9.81
CA ILE A 9 -7.57 -0.03 9.38
C ILE A 9 -8.61 0.92 8.80
N THR A 10 -8.60 2.18 9.20
CA THR A 10 -9.60 3.19 8.78
C THR A 10 -9.00 4.28 7.90
N GLY A 11 -7.68 4.37 7.81
CA GLY A 11 -7.01 5.38 7.01
C GLY A 11 -5.62 4.95 6.57
N LEU A 12 -5.22 5.42 5.40
CA LEU A 12 -3.89 5.22 4.82
C LEU A 12 -3.23 6.56 4.54
N TRP A 13 -1.91 6.62 4.71
CA TRP A 13 -1.13 7.81 4.42
C TRP A 13 0.15 7.43 3.69
N VAL A 14 0.37 8.07 2.55
CA VAL A 14 1.61 7.97 1.77
C VAL A 14 2.37 9.29 1.93
N PHE A 15 3.67 9.24 2.21
CA PHE A 15 4.47 10.41 2.55
C PHE A 15 5.96 10.22 2.19
N GLU A 16 6.77 11.26 2.29
CA GLU A 16 8.14 11.27 1.71
C GLU A 16 9.27 11.10 2.74
N SER A 17 8.97 11.18 4.05
CA SER A 17 9.98 11.07 5.10
C SER A 17 9.44 10.41 6.36
N THR A 18 10.18 9.47 6.96
CA THR A 18 9.80 8.87 8.26
C THR A 18 9.77 9.87 9.42
N SER A 19 10.36 11.06 9.26
CA SER A 19 10.20 12.16 10.22
C SER A 19 8.81 12.80 10.20
N GLU A 20 7.98 12.47 9.20
CA GLU A 20 6.66 13.04 8.95
C GLU A 20 5.52 12.04 9.19
N VAL A 21 5.78 10.93 9.91
CA VAL A 21 4.71 9.99 10.29
C VAL A 21 3.65 10.76 11.09
N PRO A 22 2.40 10.86 10.61
CA PRO A 22 1.38 11.62 11.33
C PRO A 22 1.06 10.97 12.68
N THR A 23 0.65 11.80 13.65
CA THR A 23 0.25 11.28 14.97
C THR A 23 -0.92 10.31 14.82
N GLY A 24 -0.84 9.14 15.48
CA GLY A 24 -1.88 8.11 15.41
C GLY A 24 -1.72 7.11 14.26
N TYR A 25 -0.73 7.30 13.38
CA TYR A 25 -0.42 6.36 12.31
C TYR A 25 0.68 5.38 12.72
N THR A 26 0.54 4.13 12.29
CA THR A 26 1.53 3.07 12.39
C THR A 26 2.22 2.93 11.03
N LEU A 27 3.55 3.04 11.03
CA LEU A 27 4.37 2.89 9.82
C LEU A 27 4.32 1.43 9.33
N VAL A 28 3.88 1.23 8.08
CA VAL A 28 4.09 -0.03 7.35
C VAL A 28 5.57 -0.11 7.03
N HIS A 29 6.19 -1.25 7.34
CA HIS A 29 7.64 -1.51 7.32
C HIS A 29 8.46 -0.58 6.40
N SER A 30 9.59 -0.05 6.91
CA SER A 30 10.27 1.17 6.46
C SER A 30 10.96 1.13 5.08
N ARG A 31 10.58 0.24 4.16
CA ARG A 31 11.28 0.02 2.89
C ARG A 31 10.36 -0.12 1.69
N LEU A 32 9.39 0.76 1.57
CA LEU A 32 8.85 1.13 0.26
C LEU A 32 9.94 1.94 -0.51
N ASN A 33 11.01 1.25 -0.90
CA ASN A 33 12.21 1.87 -1.46
C ASN A 33 12.02 2.20 -2.95
N MET A 34 11.09 3.12 -3.23
CA MET A 34 10.64 3.44 -4.58
C MET A 34 11.50 4.50 -5.30
N ASN A 35 12.75 4.72 -4.87
CA ASN A 35 13.76 5.42 -5.68
C ASN A 35 15.21 5.13 -5.28
N GLU A 36 16.12 5.45 -6.20
CA GLU A 36 17.56 5.17 -6.12
C GLU A 36 18.37 6.20 -5.30
N LYS A 37 17.72 7.08 -4.53
CA LYS A 37 18.41 8.20 -3.83
C LYS A 37 17.91 8.49 -2.42
N GLY A 38 17.30 7.51 -1.74
CA GLY A 38 16.93 7.62 -0.33
C GLY A 38 15.80 8.62 -0.03
N LYS A 39 14.99 8.99 -1.02
CA LYS A 39 13.76 9.77 -0.84
C LYS A 39 12.54 8.85 -0.95
N GLY A 40 12.46 7.82 -0.11
CA GLY A 40 11.44 6.78 -0.21
C GLY A 40 10.03 7.34 -0.04
N ARG A 41 9.06 6.78 -0.76
CA ARG A 41 7.65 6.90 -0.36
C ARG A 41 7.46 5.95 0.82
N TYR A 42 6.81 6.39 1.88
CA TYR A 42 6.46 5.57 3.03
C TYR A 42 4.95 5.38 3.08
N LEU A 43 4.50 4.26 3.64
CA LEU A 43 3.09 3.99 3.89
C LEU A 43 2.90 3.87 5.38
N ALA A 44 1.86 4.49 5.90
CA ALA A 44 1.39 4.28 7.25
C ALA A 44 -0.11 4.10 7.23
N TYR A 45 -0.63 3.42 8.24
CA TYR A 45 -2.06 3.24 8.43
C TYR A 45 -2.50 3.71 9.81
N MET A 46 -3.77 4.00 9.99
CA MET A 46 -4.34 4.31 11.30
C MET A 46 -5.57 3.44 11.60
N ARG A 47 -5.91 3.37 12.89
CA ARG A 47 -7.09 2.66 13.40
C ARG A 47 -7.84 3.59 14.35
N GLU A 48 -8.91 4.20 13.88
CA GLU A 48 -9.77 5.09 14.67
C GLU A 48 -11.23 4.65 14.59
N GLU A 49 -12.15 5.48 15.09
CA GLU A 49 -13.58 5.27 14.88
C GLU A 49 -13.95 5.65 13.43
N GLY A 50 -14.58 4.73 12.69
CA GLY A 50 -14.97 4.97 11.31
C GLY A 50 -15.17 3.68 10.52
N ALA A 51 -15.42 3.83 9.22
CA ALA A 51 -15.51 2.70 8.30
C ALA A 51 -14.11 2.13 8.04
N ALA A 52 -13.94 0.82 8.28
CA ALA A 52 -12.70 0.12 8.01
C ALA A 52 -12.51 -0.14 6.51
N LEU A 53 -11.26 -0.29 6.11
CA LEU A 53 -10.87 -0.68 4.77
C LEU A 53 -11.31 -2.12 4.51
N THR A 54 -11.97 -2.33 3.38
CA THR A 54 -12.44 -3.65 2.91
C THR A 54 -11.70 -4.11 1.67
N ASN A 55 -10.99 -3.23 0.97
CA ASN A 55 -10.19 -3.61 -0.19
C ASN A 55 -8.96 -2.71 -0.32
N LEU A 56 -7.90 -3.27 -0.91
CA LEU A 56 -6.64 -2.59 -1.15
C LEU A 56 -6.05 -3.08 -2.47
N VAL A 57 -5.86 -2.16 -3.40
CA VAL A 57 -5.34 -2.44 -4.75
C VAL A 57 -4.29 -1.40 -5.17
N LEU A 58 -3.44 -1.78 -6.12
CA LEU A 58 -2.51 -0.86 -6.77
C LEU A 58 -3.03 -0.51 -8.16
N HIS A 59 -3.10 0.79 -8.45
CA HIS A 59 -3.67 1.32 -9.68
C HIS A 59 -2.60 1.96 -10.56
N LEU A 60 -2.54 1.60 -11.85
CA LEU A 60 -1.60 2.16 -12.85
C LEU A 60 -2.27 3.30 -13.63
N ALA A 61 -1.59 4.45 -13.75
CA ALA A 61 -2.16 5.70 -14.26
C ALA A 61 -2.58 5.72 -15.75
N TRP A 62 -2.15 4.74 -16.55
CA TRP A 62 -2.57 4.63 -17.95
C TRP A 62 -3.96 4.00 -18.11
N ALA A 63 -4.48 3.37 -17.06
CA ALA A 63 -5.91 3.13 -16.94
C ALA A 63 -6.55 4.46 -16.48
N GLN A 64 -7.50 5.00 -17.26
CA GLN A 64 -8.27 6.16 -16.82
C GLN A 64 -8.77 5.94 -15.38
N PRO A 65 -8.82 6.97 -14.52
CA PRO A 65 -9.52 6.92 -13.23
C PRO A 65 -11.03 6.85 -13.50
N SER A 66 -11.46 5.76 -14.13
CA SER A 66 -12.84 5.39 -14.20
C SER A 66 -13.10 4.61 -12.94
N ARG A 67 -13.96 5.16 -12.06
CA ARG A 67 -15.26 4.60 -11.66
C ARG A 67 -15.40 3.09 -11.36
N VAL A 68 -14.36 2.27 -11.45
CA VAL A 68 -14.49 0.80 -11.45
C VAL A 68 -14.70 0.26 -10.03
N TYR A 69 -14.35 1.00 -8.96
CA TYR A 69 -14.46 0.47 -7.59
C TYR A 69 -15.02 1.40 -6.51
N ARG A 70 -15.50 2.62 -6.83
CA ARG A 70 -15.83 3.64 -5.80
C ARG A 70 -14.71 3.81 -4.74
N ALA A 71 -13.46 3.57 -5.13
CA ALA A 71 -12.32 3.54 -4.24
C ALA A 71 -11.72 4.93 -4.05
N GLU A 72 -11.25 5.21 -2.84
CA GLU A 72 -10.37 6.33 -2.55
C GLU A 72 -8.96 6.00 -3.05
N GLN A 73 -8.19 7.02 -3.45
CA GLN A 73 -6.83 6.86 -3.97
C GLN A 73 -5.88 7.84 -3.26
N SER A 74 -4.66 7.38 -2.97
CA SER A 74 -3.59 8.28 -2.51
C SER A 74 -3.30 9.38 -3.54
N ALA A 75 -3.10 10.61 -3.07
CA ALA A 75 -2.72 11.73 -3.94
C ALA A 75 -1.31 11.61 -4.51
N LEU A 76 -0.42 10.89 -3.81
CA LEU A 76 0.97 10.72 -4.20
C LEU A 76 1.15 9.52 -5.13
N ASN A 77 1.91 9.75 -6.20
CA ASN A 77 2.43 8.69 -7.05
C ASN A 77 3.56 7.96 -6.31
N LEU A 78 3.45 6.63 -6.26
CA LEU A 78 4.34 5.78 -5.49
C LEU A 78 5.72 5.61 -6.14
N ASN A 79 5.87 5.77 -7.46
CA ASN A 79 7.18 5.73 -8.14
C ASN A 79 7.70 7.09 -8.60
N GLU A 80 7.13 8.18 -8.10
CA GLU A 80 7.56 9.53 -8.45
C GLU A 80 9.03 9.77 -8.06
N GLY A 81 9.81 10.35 -8.97
CA GLY A 81 11.22 10.63 -8.75
C GLY A 81 12.16 9.45 -8.98
N SER A 82 11.67 8.28 -9.41
CA SER A 82 12.52 7.23 -9.97
C SER A 82 12.92 7.57 -11.41
N PRO A 83 14.21 7.83 -11.72
CA PRO A 83 14.67 7.83 -13.09
C PRO A 83 14.54 6.39 -13.59
N GLY A 84 13.49 6.11 -14.36
CA GLY A 84 13.20 4.75 -14.83
C GLY A 84 14.46 4.10 -15.42
N ALA A 85 14.72 2.87 -15.01
CA ALA A 85 15.78 2.05 -15.58
C ALA A 85 15.59 1.96 -17.12
N GLY A 86 16.39 2.71 -17.88
CA GLY A 86 16.36 2.65 -19.35
C GLY A 86 15.62 3.78 -20.08
N GLY A 87 15.38 4.94 -19.47
CA GLY A 87 14.96 6.15 -20.21
C GLY A 87 13.52 6.14 -20.72
N GLY A 88 12.70 5.16 -20.32
CA GLY A 88 11.25 5.17 -20.50
C GLY A 88 10.57 5.62 -19.22
N HIS A 89 9.59 6.52 -19.34
CA HIS A 89 8.73 6.95 -18.23
C HIS A 89 8.17 5.73 -17.50
N ALA A 90 8.57 5.52 -16.25
CA ALA A 90 7.95 4.51 -15.41
C ALA A 90 6.45 4.81 -15.29
N VAL A 91 5.60 3.80 -15.46
CA VAL A 91 4.14 3.97 -15.36
C VAL A 91 3.80 4.44 -13.96
N PRO A 92 3.21 5.63 -13.75
CA PRO A 92 2.81 6.06 -12.42
C PRO A 92 1.84 5.06 -11.80
N PHE A 93 1.98 4.78 -10.51
CA PHE A 93 1.03 3.93 -9.80
C PHE A 93 0.71 4.46 -8.41
N TYR A 94 -0.50 4.17 -7.96
CA TYR A 94 -1.11 4.72 -6.76
C TYR A 94 -1.73 3.62 -5.91
N LEU A 95 -1.82 3.86 -4.61
CA LEU A 95 -2.58 2.99 -3.72
C LEU A 95 -4.05 3.41 -3.78
N ALA A 96 -4.94 2.45 -3.97
CA ALA A 96 -6.38 2.66 -3.93
C ALA A 96 -7.05 1.67 -2.97
N TYR A 97 -8.10 2.11 -2.29
CA TYR A 97 -8.78 1.34 -1.24
C TYR A 97 -10.27 1.66 -1.19
N THR A 98 -11.07 0.73 -0.66
CA THR A 98 -12.50 0.93 -0.38
C THR A 98 -12.78 0.79 1.09
N THR A 99 -13.75 1.56 1.59
CA THR A 99 -14.30 1.46 2.95
C THR A 99 -15.76 1.04 2.95
N GLU A 100 -16.42 1.03 1.78
CA GLU A 100 -17.75 0.43 1.62
C GLU A 100 -17.61 -1.09 1.81
N ALA A 101 -18.29 -1.63 2.82
CA ALA A 101 -18.37 -3.06 3.07
C ALA A 101 -19.61 -3.64 2.40
N GLU A 102 -19.44 -4.63 1.53
CA GLU A 102 -20.53 -5.48 1.08
C GLU A 102 -20.76 -6.64 2.06
N GLU A 103 -21.93 -7.28 2.01
CA GLU A 103 -22.25 -8.43 2.87
C GLU A 103 -21.25 -9.56 2.62
N GLY A 104 -20.44 -9.90 3.63
CA GLY A 104 -19.39 -10.92 3.55
C GLY A 104 -17.97 -10.35 3.42
N ASP A 105 -17.80 -9.04 3.26
CA ASP A 105 -16.48 -8.42 3.30
C ASP A 105 -15.89 -8.46 4.70
N SER A 106 -14.59 -8.71 4.78
CA SER A 106 -13.83 -8.70 6.04
C SER A 106 -12.90 -7.50 6.08
N GLU A 107 -12.78 -6.88 7.25
CA GLU A 107 -11.96 -5.68 7.44
C GLU A 107 -10.48 -6.02 7.24
N ILE A 108 -9.73 -5.13 6.59
CA ILE A 108 -8.28 -5.20 6.53
C ILE A 108 -7.76 -4.75 7.89
N ILE A 109 -7.13 -5.67 8.62
CA ILE A 109 -6.63 -5.44 9.97
C ILE A 109 -5.13 -5.18 10.00
N ASP A 110 -4.38 -5.54 8.96
CA ASP A 110 -2.93 -5.26 8.89
C ASP A 110 -2.41 -5.16 7.46
N ILE A 111 -1.28 -4.46 7.30
CA ILE A 111 -0.59 -4.24 6.02
C ILE A 111 0.92 -4.37 6.26
N ASP A 112 1.60 -5.10 5.39
CA ASP A 112 3.06 -5.28 5.41
C ASP A 112 3.66 -5.29 4.00
N VAL A 113 4.99 -5.28 3.93
CA VAL A 113 5.78 -5.34 2.70
C VAL A 113 6.75 -6.50 2.80
N ILE A 114 6.67 -7.41 1.83
CA ILE A 114 7.55 -8.58 1.75
C ILE A 114 8.36 -8.57 0.46
N LYS A 115 9.45 -9.35 0.41
CA LYS A 115 10.12 -9.62 -0.87
C LYS A 115 9.19 -10.42 -1.76
N ALA A 116 9.22 -10.15 -3.05
CA ALA A 116 8.38 -10.89 -4.01
C ALA A 116 8.67 -12.41 -4.04
N THR A 117 9.89 -12.79 -3.66
CA THR A 117 10.36 -14.18 -3.56
C THR A 117 9.89 -14.92 -2.32
N ASP A 118 9.52 -14.19 -1.27
CA ASP A 118 9.07 -14.81 -0.02
C ASP A 118 7.63 -15.29 -0.19
N SER A 119 7.08 -16.08 0.72
CA SER A 119 5.65 -16.41 0.74
C SER A 119 4.95 -15.53 1.78
N PRO A 120 3.71 -15.04 1.54
CA PRO A 120 2.95 -14.38 2.59
C PRO A 120 2.72 -15.36 3.74
N GLU A 121 2.64 -14.85 4.96
CA GLU A 121 2.23 -15.66 6.10
C GLU A 121 0.80 -16.21 5.89
N LYS A 122 0.45 -17.27 6.62
CA LYS A 122 -0.87 -17.88 6.50
C LYS A 122 -1.96 -16.84 6.81
N GLY A 123 -2.91 -16.67 5.88
CA GLY A 123 -4.01 -15.73 6.00
C GLY A 123 -3.72 -14.35 5.40
N TRP A 124 -2.47 -14.05 5.07
CA TRP A 124 -2.11 -12.82 4.37
C TRP A 124 -2.32 -12.96 2.87
N GLU A 125 -2.92 -11.94 2.28
CA GLU A 125 -3.11 -11.81 0.84
C GLU A 125 -2.01 -10.93 0.26
N ARG A 126 -1.61 -11.23 -0.99
CA ARG A 126 -0.57 -10.48 -1.73
C ARG A 126 -1.20 -9.70 -2.86
N ILE A 127 -0.81 -8.43 -3.00
CA ILE A 127 -0.98 -7.68 -4.24
C ILE A 127 0.18 -8.04 -5.19
N PRO A 128 -0.05 -8.73 -6.32
CA PRO A 128 1.01 -9.26 -7.17
C PRO A 128 1.63 -8.19 -8.08
N PHE A 129 2.15 -7.12 -7.49
CA PHE A 129 2.76 -5.99 -8.17
C PHE A 129 4.07 -5.59 -7.52
N ASN A 130 5.14 -5.50 -8.32
CA ASN A 130 6.46 -5.11 -7.82
C ASN A 130 6.50 -3.59 -7.53
N LEU A 131 6.53 -3.24 -6.25
CA LEU A 131 6.63 -1.86 -5.77
C LEU A 131 7.93 -1.17 -6.21
N ASN A 132 9.00 -1.94 -6.43
CA ASN A 132 10.29 -1.45 -6.91
C ASN A 132 10.46 -1.62 -8.43
N SER A 133 9.36 -1.77 -9.19
CA SER A 133 9.41 -1.98 -10.66
C SER A 133 10.12 -0.87 -11.43
N SER A 134 10.27 0.32 -10.83
CA SER A 134 10.84 1.51 -11.48
C SER A 134 12.33 1.73 -11.18
N VAL A 135 12.94 0.90 -10.32
CA VAL A 135 14.33 1.05 -9.86
C VAL A 135 15.19 -0.13 -10.35
N ALA A 136 16.22 0.15 -11.14
CA ALA A 136 17.10 -0.87 -11.70
C ALA A 136 17.81 -1.64 -10.58
N GLY A 137 17.85 -2.97 -10.65
CA GLY A 137 18.59 -3.80 -9.68
C GLY A 137 18.02 -3.80 -8.25
N ALA A 138 16.90 -3.11 -7.99
CA ALA A 138 16.25 -3.13 -6.70
C ALA A 138 15.60 -4.49 -6.43
N THR A 139 15.65 -4.94 -5.17
CA THR A 139 14.93 -6.15 -4.74
C THR A 139 13.44 -5.97 -4.99
N PRO A 140 12.77 -6.88 -5.72
CA PRO A 140 11.33 -6.80 -5.93
C PRO A 140 10.57 -6.95 -4.61
N LEU A 141 9.60 -6.07 -4.38
CA LEU A 141 8.78 -6.05 -3.18
C LEU A 141 7.29 -6.11 -3.54
N ASN A 142 6.49 -6.77 -2.71
CA ASN A 142 5.04 -6.77 -2.82
C ASN A 142 4.40 -6.27 -1.53
N LEU A 143 3.25 -5.63 -1.67
CA LEU A 143 2.39 -5.29 -0.55
C LEU A 143 1.54 -6.50 -0.20
N THR A 144 1.39 -6.77 1.10
CA THR A 144 0.52 -7.80 1.65
C THR A 144 -0.42 -7.19 2.66
N TYR A 145 -1.61 -7.79 2.82
CA TYR A 145 -2.58 -7.37 3.82
C TYR A 145 -3.25 -8.58 4.48
N LEU A 146 -3.74 -8.38 5.70
CA LEU A 146 -4.44 -9.39 6.50
C LEU A 146 -5.87 -8.92 6.76
N ARG A 147 -6.82 -9.85 6.70
CA ARG A 147 -8.23 -9.63 7.05
C ARG A 147 -8.60 -10.26 8.39
N SER A 148 -9.62 -9.71 9.04
CA SER A 148 -10.22 -10.22 10.29
C SER A 148 -10.84 -11.61 10.14
#